data_AF-A0A9D5MJQ8-F1
#
_entry.id   AF-A0A9D5MJQ8-F1
#
_cell.length_a   1.000
_cell.length_b   1.000
_cell.length_c   1.000
_cell.angle_alpha   90.00
_cell.angle_beta   90.00
_cell.angle_gamma   90.00
#
_symmetry.space_group_name_H-M   'P 1'
#
loop_
_entity.id
_entity.type
_entity.pdbx_description
1 polymer ?
#
loop_
_entity_poly.entity_id
_entity_poly.type
_entity_poly.pdbx_seq_one_letter_code
_entity_poly.pdbx_strand_id
1 'polypeptide(L)'
;MSEIGGARLTQNTASQAEKAEALEEIVVRVVNKIEEIDEEIKTIVAGGIEGEAIETMATTYLRNREVISDYVKKFAALAIVLYEDSQNMKTVESNANVAAGGN
;
A
#
# COMPACT_ATOMS: atom_id res chain seq x y z
N MET A 1 -14.50 -17.51 -29.65
CA MET A 1 -13.73 -16.91 -28.54
C MET A 1 -14.53 -15.70 -28.00
N SER A 2 -15.84 -15.81 -27.74
CA SER A 2 -16.61 -16.45 -26.65
C SER A 2 -16.48 -15.72 -25.30
N GLU A 3 -17.63 -15.30 -24.78
CA GLU A 3 -17.95 -14.49 -23.57
C GLU A 3 -17.07 -14.69 -22.34
N ILE A 4 -16.40 -15.84 -22.23
CA ILE A 4 -15.43 -16.18 -21.18
C ILE A 4 -14.23 -15.22 -21.14
N GLY A 5 -13.83 -14.66 -22.29
CA GLY A 5 -12.73 -13.68 -22.37
C GLY A 5 -13.03 -12.36 -21.66
N GLY A 6 -14.24 -11.83 -21.84
CA GLY A 6 -14.70 -10.59 -21.20
C GLY A 6 -14.88 -10.77 -19.69
N ALA A 7 -15.57 -11.82 -19.26
CA ALA A 7 -15.81 -12.09 -17.84
C ALA A 7 -14.52 -12.28 -17.01
N ARG A 8 -13.48 -12.93 -17.58
CA ARG A 8 -12.16 -13.05 -16.93
C ARG A 8 -11.43 -11.72 -16.81
N LEU A 9 -11.57 -10.84 -17.80
CA LEU A 9 -11.00 -9.49 -17.75
C LEU A 9 -11.68 -8.66 -16.65
N THR A 10 -13.01 -8.61 -16.61
CA THR A 10 -13.76 -7.86 -15.58
C THR A 10 -13.42 -8.32 -14.16
N GLN A 11 -13.35 -9.64 -13.93
CA GLN A 11 -13.02 -10.20 -12.62
C GLN A 11 -11.57 -9.87 -12.19
N ASN A 12 -10.62 -9.92 -13.13
CA ASN A 12 -9.23 -9.56 -12.84
C ASN A 12 -9.09 -8.06 -12.55
N THR A 13 -9.76 -7.19 -13.30
CA THR A 13 -9.78 -5.74 -13.06
C THR A 13 -10.29 -5.41 -11.66
N ALA A 14 -11.44 -5.96 -11.26
CA ALA A 14 -12.02 -5.77 -9.93
C ALA A 14 -11.04 -6.24 -8.84
N SER A 15 -10.43 -7.42 -9.04
CA SER A 15 -9.45 -7.97 -8.10
C SER A 15 -8.19 -7.10 -7.94
N GLN A 16 -7.74 -6.40 -9.00
CA GLN A 16 -6.57 -5.51 -8.89
C GLN A 16 -6.90 -4.20 -8.19
N ALA A 17 -8.08 -3.62 -8.47
CA ALA A 17 -8.55 -2.41 -7.80
C ALA A 17 -8.74 -2.64 -6.28
N GLU A 18 -9.35 -3.76 -5.91
CA GLU A 18 -9.53 -4.16 -4.50
C GLU A 18 -8.18 -4.38 -3.79
N LYS A 19 -7.20 -4.99 -4.47
CA LYS A 19 -5.84 -5.16 -3.92
C LYS A 19 -5.11 -3.82 -3.75
N ALA A 20 -5.29 -2.89 -4.68
CA ALA A 20 -4.70 -1.55 -4.57
C ALA A 20 -5.25 -0.82 -3.35
N GLU A 21 -6.57 -0.83 -3.16
CA GLU A 21 -7.25 -0.20 -2.02
C GLU A 21 -6.84 -0.84 -0.68
N ALA A 22 -6.84 -2.17 -0.60
CA ALA A 22 -6.41 -2.88 0.60
C ALA A 22 -4.94 -2.57 0.96
N LEU A 23 -4.08 -2.44 -0.04
CA LEU A 23 -2.67 -2.11 0.17
C LEU A 23 -2.48 -0.66 0.62
N GLU A 24 -3.25 0.27 0.07
CA GLU A 24 -3.29 1.67 0.52
C GLU A 24 -3.74 1.77 1.98
N GLU A 25 -4.79 1.05 2.38
CA GLU A 25 -5.26 1.03 3.76
C GLU A 25 -4.17 0.51 4.73
N ILE A 26 -3.46 -0.55 4.35
CA ILE A 26 -2.33 -1.08 5.14
C ILE A 26 -1.22 -0.04 5.26
N VAL A 27 -0.86 0.62 4.16
CA VAL A 27 0.15 1.68 4.13
C VAL A 27 -0.21 2.80 5.09
N VAL A 28 -1.43 3.34 5.01
CA VAL A 28 -1.92 4.40 5.89
C VAL A 28 -1.87 3.97 7.36
N ARG A 29 -2.34 2.76 7.66
CA ARG A 29 -2.34 2.23 9.04
C ARG A 29 -0.93 2.10 9.60
N VAL A 30 0.02 1.62 8.79
CA VAL A 30 1.42 1.47 9.22
C VAL A 30 2.07 2.83 9.44
N VAL A 31 1.83 3.82 8.56
CA VAL A 31 2.35 5.19 8.73
C VAL A 31 1.84 5.79 10.05
N ASN A 32 0.53 5.75 10.30
CA ASN A 32 -0.05 6.26 11.54
C ASN A 32 0.58 5.56 12.76
N LYS A 33 0.83 4.25 12.67
CA LYS A 33 1.43 3.51 13.78
C LYS A 33 2.90 3.89 14.03
N ILE A 34 3.65 4.21 12.98
CA ILE A 34 5.02 4.73 13.13
C ILE A 34 4.98 6.08 13.84
N GLU A 35 4.07 6.97 13.45
CA GLU A 35 3.91 8.30 14.06
C GLU A 35 3.54 8.21 15.55
N GLU A 36 2.63 7.31 15.92
CA GLU A 36 2.30 7.03 17.33
C GLU A 36 3.54 6.62 18.13
N ILE A 37 4.33 5.68 17.63
CA ILE A 37 5.52 5.20 18.34
C ILE A 37 6.63 6.27 18.37
N ASP A 38 6.76 7.08 17.31
CA ASP A 38 7.69 8.21 17.26
C ASP A 38 7.41 9.18 18.42
N GLU A 39 6.13 9.51 18.68
CA GLU A 39 5.72 10.38 19.78
C GLU A 39 5.92 9.74 21.17
N GLU A 40 5.65 8.43 21.31
CA GLU A 40 5.94 7.70 22.55
C GLU A 40 7.43 7.75 22.91
N ILE A 41 8.31 7.53 21.94
CA ILE A 41 9.76 7.55 22.16
C ILE A 41 10.26 8.96 22.49
N LYS A 42 9.77 9.99 21.80
CA LYS A 42 10.08 11.38 22.14
C LYS A 42 9.70 11.70 23.58
N THR A 43 8.53 11.23 24.03
CA THR A 43 8.06 11.43 25.40
C THR A 43 8.97 10.75 26.43
N ILE A 44 9.40 9.52 26.15
CA ILE A 44 10.32 8.76 27.03
C ILE A 44 11.67 9.48 27.14
N VAL A 45 12.23 9.92 26.00
CA VAL A 45 13.51 10.63 25.96
C VAL A 45 13.42 12.00 26.65
N ALA A 46 12.36 12.76 26.38
CA ALA A 46 12.13 14.08 27.00
C ALA A 46 11.88 13.99 28.52
N GLY A 47 11.37 12.85 29.01
CA GLY A 47 11.18 12.57 30.43
C GLY A 47 12.47 12.44 31.25
N GLY A 48 13.65 12.53 30.62
CA GLY A 48 14.95 12.51 31.31
C GLY A 48 15.29 11.14 31.91
N ILE A 49 14.68 10.07 31.41
CA ILE A 49 15.02 8.71 31.83
C ILE A 49 16.34 8.35 31.14
N GLU A 50 17.45 8.56 31.85
CA GLU A 50 18.79 8.23 31.39
C GLU A 50 19.12 6.76 31.71
N GLY A 51 19.60 6.03 30.71
CA GLY A 51 20.03 4.65 30.87
C GLY A 51 20.34 3.98 29.53
N GLU A 52 21.39 3.15 29.52
CA GLU A 52 21.85 2.38 28.35
C GLU A 52 20.72 1.61 27.65
N ALA A 53 19.75 1.12 28.42
CA ALA A 53 18.58 0.42 27.90
C ALA A 53 17.68 1.32 27.02
N ILE A 54 17.54 2.60 27.37
CA ILE A 54 16.70 3.56 26.64
C ILE A 54 17.41 4.03 25.37
N GLU A 55 18.71 4.30 25.45
CA GLU A 55 19.52 4.59 24.26
C GLU A 55 19.50 3.42 23.27
N THR A 56 19.63 2.19 23.76
CA THR A 56 19.55 0.98 22.95
C THR A 56 18.17 0.81 22.31
N MET A 57 17.10 1.03 23.07
CA MET A 57 15.72 0.98 22.57
C MET A 57 15.47 2.04 21.49
N ALA A 58 15.85 3.30 21.75
CA ALA A 58 15.67 4.40 20.80
C ALA A 58 16.46 4.16 19.50
N THR A 59 17.72 3.71 19.61
CA THR A 59 18.56 3.38 18.45
C THR A 59 17.99 2.22 17.64
N THR A 60 17.53 1.16 18.33
CA THR A 60 16.90 -0.01 17.69
C THR A 60 15.62 0.39 16.97
N TYR A 61 14.80 1.24 17.60
CA TYR A 61 13.60 1.76 16.98
C TYR A 61 13.90 2.60 15.74
N LEU A 62 14.85 3.54 15.80
CA LEU A 62 15.20 4.38 14.66
C LEU A 62 15.63 3.54 13.45
N ARG A 63 16.42 2.49 13.69
CA ARG A 63 16.81 1.53 12.64
C ARG A 63 15.60 0.77 12.07
N ASN A 64 14.71 0.28 12.93
CA ASN A 64 13.51 -0.42 12.49
C ASN A 64 12.56 0.50 11.73
N ARG A 65 12.42 1.76 12.17
CA ARG A 65 11.61 2.80 11.54
C ARG A 65 12.06 3.06 10.11
N GLU A 66 13.37 3.14 9.87
CA GLU A 66 13.92 3.32 8.52
C GLU A 66 13.55 2.15 7.61
N VAL A 67 13.73 0.92 8.09
CA VAL A 67 13.37 -0.30 7.36
C VAL A 67 11.88 -0.36 7.06
N ILE A 68 11.02 -0.09 8.05
CA ILE A 68 9.56 -0.10 7.85
C ILE A 68 9.16 1.01 6.86
N SER A 69 9.77 2.20 6.95
CA SER A 69 9.50 3.29 6.01
C SER A 69 9.87 2.94 4.56
N ASP A 70 10.94 2.16 4.35
CA ASP A 70 11.30 1.66 3.02
C ASP A 70 10.24 0.67 2.48
N TYR A 71 9.75 -0.24 3.33
CA TYR A 71 8.65 -1.14 2.95
C TYR A 71 7.35 -0.38 2.65
N VAL A 72 6.99 0.60 3.47
CA VAL A 72 5.82 1.47 3.26
C VAL A 72 5.88 2.15 1.89
N LYS A 73 7.04 2.69 1.50
CA LYS A 73 7.23 3.29 0.16
C LYS A 73 7.04 2.27 -0.97
N LYS A 74 7.58 1.05 -0.82
CA LYS A 74 7.42 -0.02 -1.82
C LYS A 74 5.97 -0.47 -1.94
N PHE A 75 5.25 -0.60 -0.82
CA PHE A 75 3.84 -0.95 -0.83
C PHE A 75 2.98 0.16 -1.43
N ALA A 76 3.25 1.43 -1.12
CA ALA A 76 2.58 2.56 -1.75
C ALA A 76 2.81 2.57 -3.28
N ALA A 77 4.04 2.34 -3.73
CA ALA A 77 4.36 2.24 -5.16
C ALA A 77 3.62 1.07 -5.83
N LEU A 78 3.54 -0.08 -5.16
CA LEU A 78 2.79 -1.24 -5.66
C LEU A 78 1.28 -0.94 -5.74
N ALA A 79 0.71 -0.23 -4.77
CA ALA A 79 -0.71 0.16 -4.79
C ALA A 79 -1.01 1.05 -6.01
N ILE A 80 -0.14 2.01 -6.32
CA ILE A 80 -0.25 2.86 -7.51
C ILE A 80 -0.23 2.01 -8.78
N VAL A 81 0.74 1.08 -8.91
CA VAL A 81 0.85 0.21 -10.09
C VAL A 81 -0.39 -0.67 -10.27
N LEU A 82 -0.92 -1.25 -9.18
CA LEU A 82 -2.13 -2.06 -9.22
C LEU A 82 -3.36 -1.24 -9.61
N TYR A 83 -3.45 -0.01 -9.12
CA TYR A 83 -4.52 0.91 -9.51
C TYR A 83 -4.43 1.26 -11.00
N GLU A 84 -3.26 1.67 -11.50
CA GLU A 84 -3.03 1.97 -12.91
C GLU A 84 -3.32 0.77 -13.82
N ASP A 85 -2.87 -0.43 -13.44
CA ASP A 85 -3.18 -1.69 -14.13
C ASP A 85 -4.70 -1.90 -14.21
N SER A 86 -5.43 -1.70 -13.10
CA SER A 86 -6.89 -1.81 -13.09
C SER A 86 -7.58 -0.81 -14.02
N GLN A 87 -7.08 0.44 -14.15
CA GLN A 87 -7.65 1.41 -15.07
C GLN A 87 -7.36 1.03 -16.53
N ASN A 88 -6.15 0.57 -16.81
CA ASN A 88 -5.77 0.08 -18.14
C ASN A 88 -6.63 -1.12 -18.56
N MET A 89 -6.89 -2.05 -17.66
CA MET A 89 -7.77 -3.20 -17.93
C MET A 89 -9.21 -2.77 -18.22
N LYS A 90 -9.75 -1.75 -17.54
CA LYS A 90 -11.08 -1.17 -17.86
C LYS A 90 -11.10 -0.58 -19.28
N THR A 91 -10.05 0.12 -19.68
CA THR A 91 -9.95 0.68 -21.05
C THR A 91 -9.91 -0.43 -22.11
N VAL A 92 -9.14 -1.50 -21.86
CA VAL A 92 -9.07 -2.65 -22.77
C VAL A 92 -10.42 -3.36 -22.87
N GLU A 93 -11.09 -3.60 -21.74
CA GLU A 93 -12.44 -4.18 -21.70
C GLU A 93 -13.46 -3.34 -22.47
N SER A 94 -13.44 -2.02 -22.28
CA SER A 94 -14.30 -1.08 -23.01
C SER A 94 -14.05 -1.14 -24.52
N ASN A 95 -12.78 -1.12 -24.95
CA ASN A 95 -12.42 -1.19 -26.36
C ASN A 95 -12.80 -2.54 -26.99
N ALA A 96 -12.64 -3.65 -26.25
CA ALA A 96 -13.04 -4.97 -26.70
C ALA A 96 -14.57 -5.06 -26.90
N ASN A 97 -15.35 -4.46 -26.00
CA ASN A 97 -16.81 -4.41 -26.13
C ASN A 97 -17.26 -3.55 -27.33
N VAL A 98 -16.62 -2.41 -27.60
CA VAL A 98 -16.91 -1.58 -28.78
C VAL A 98 -16.57 -2.33 -30.07
N ALA A 99 -15.41 -2.98 -30.15
CA ALA A 99 -14.97 -3.73 -31.33
C ALA A 99 -15.79 -4.99 -31.60
N ALA A 100 -16.41 -5.59 -30.57
CA ALA A 100 -17.28 -6.74 -30.68
C ALA A 100 -18.71 -6.42 -31.17
N GLY A 101 -19.04 -5.14 -31.40
CA GLY A 101 -20.27 -4.72 -32.08
C GLY A 101 -21.36 -4.13 -31.19
N GLY A 102 -21.05 -3.08 -30.43
CA GLY A 102 -22.09 -2.19 -29.89
C GLY A 102 -21.71 -0.73 -30.13
N ASN A 103 -22.39 0.06 -30.95
CA ASN A 103 -23.64 -0.12 -31.73
C ASN A 103 -23.49 -0.80 -33.10
#